data_AF-A0A5F1XVH2-F1
#
_entry.id   AF-A0A5F1XVH2-F1
#
_cell.length_a   1.000
_cell.length_b   1.000
_cell.length_c   1.000
_cell.angle_alpha   90.00
_cell.angle_beta   90.00
_cell.angle_gamma   90.00
#
_symmetry.space_group_name_H-M   'P 1'
#
loop_
_entity.id
_entity.type
_entity.pdbx_description
1 polymer ?
#
loop_
_entity_poly.entity_id
_entity_poly.type
_entity_poly.pdbx_seq_one_letter_code
_entity_poly.pdbx_strand_id
1 'polypeptide(L)'
;MRRLQKFSSFNNFILFYVLFSGAVLTAGPEKEEADSNPQPPSPLRIFKVVIDPGHGGVDLKPKEDHGDKYDPISDKYLELYKSGASSKGRKERAVVLELAKEVKEILDLTKTPEGFETFKSYMKSFTNDDLPWIKIDSVMTRNGNAEEKEYSANEDPNAPYRLFDYPDKKTKKIKQGRISFINSEKPNLVLSLHLNPSYKEHPGGMAAVLSPSYRTFYVLKGISEGRYNEDKFNDSPWAEWMIFKEGWSKLENAVADAWIYFHGYWPNKSGKKTDLSAFEGYRQNMISWRYKDIPGWEELAKAGGKGPYSKSHKNFVAEGKFWEREKAEPELWRREDGREGFGGDNHYASAELMRFVQYGLRKRKTDEDSPEPGPINKPYLSTYALPTFINAISAYLEIGYIDKEKDMILMTKRKKDVAISLAAGIYSLAHGIKIKQQDYPYVPVGKKINWKRYENLKDGKNYFQIVSD
;
A
#
# COMPACT_ATOMS: atom_id res chain seq x y z
N MET A 1 -19.83 -51.71 35.61
CA MET A 1 -20.80 -52.33 36.55
C MET A 1 -22.12 -51.58 36.44
N ARG A 2 -23.22 -52.30 36.14
CA ARG A 2 -24.65 -52.09 36.50
C ARG A 2 -25.24 -50.66 36.31
N ARG A 3 -26.40 -50.43 35.67
CA ARG A 3 -27.60 -51.26 35.48
C ARG A 3 -28.52 -50.62 34.42
N LEU A 4 -29.13 -51.48 33.60
CA LEU A 4 -30.35 -51.23 32.82
C LEU A 4 -31.56 -50.99 33.73
N GLN A 5 -32.60 -50.31 33.21
CA GLN A 5 -33.99 -50.75 33.37
C GLN A 5 -34.92 -50.25 32.26
N LYS A 6 -35.61 -51.22 31.65
CA LYS A 6 -36.75 -51.16 30.72
C LYS A 6 -38.07 -51.01 31.50
N PHE A 7 -39.18 -50.67 30.83
CA PHE A 7 -40.55 -51.28 30.83
C PHE A 7 -41.46 -50.31 30.02
N SER A 8 -42.12 -50.61 28.88
CA SER A 8 -43.16 -51.61 28.48
C SER A 8 -44.61 -51.27 28.87
N SER A 9 -45.50 -51.08 27.88
CA SER A 9 -46.81 -51.78 27.65
C SER A 9 -47.67 -50.99 26.64
N PHE A 10 -48.05 -51.50 25.45
CA PHE A 10 -49.16 -52.40 25.08
C PHE A 10 -50.60 -51.81 25.07
N ASN A 11 -51.20 -51.85 23.86
CA ASN A 11 -52.62 -52.03 23.45
C ASN A 11 -53.71 -50.98 23.76
N ASN A 12 -54.39 -50.43 22.73
CA ASN A 12 -55.62 -51.03 22.16
C ASN A 12 -56.24 -50.23 20.98
N PHE A 13 -56.97 -50.98 20.15
CA PHE A 13 -57.83 -50.62 19.01
C PHE A 13 -58.83 -49.47 19.26
N ILE A 14 -59.22 -48.74 18.21
CA ILE A 14 -60.60 -48.73 17.66
C ILE A 14 -60.62 -48.06 16.27
N LEU A 15 -61.32 -48.75 15.38
CA LEU A 15 -61.65 -48.43 14.00
C LEU A 15 -62.87 -47.49 13.97
N PHE A 16 -62.86 -46.43 13.16
CA PHE A 16 -64.10 -45.88 12.59
C PHE A 16 -63.86 -45.46 11.14
N TYR A 17 -64.53 -46.19 10.25
CA TYR A 17 -64.77 -45.82 8.86
C TYR A 17 -65.88 -44.77 8.82
N VAL A 18 -65.65 -43.66 8.11
CA VAL A 18 -66.71 -42.97 7.35
C VAL A 18 -66.12 -42.55 6.01
N LEU A 19 -66.64 -43.18 4.96
CA LEU A 19 -66.50 -42.81 3.56
C LEU A 19 -67.22 -41.48 3.31
N PHE A 20 -66.59 -40.52 2.65
CA PHE A 20 -67.26 -39.74 1.62
C PHE A 20 -66.30 -39.33 0.50
N SER A 21 -66.77 -39.69 -0.69
CA SER A 21 -66.31 -39.43 -2.05
C SER A 21 -65.82 -38.01 -2.33
N GLY A 22 -64.65 -37.91 -2.95
CA GLY A 22 -64.22 -36.75 -3.73
C GLY A 22 -63.07 -37.18 -4.64
N ALA A 23 -63.27 -37.14 -5.95
CA ALA A 23 -62.28 -37.49 -6.95
C ALA A 23 -61.06 -36.56 -6.83
N VAL A 24 -59.96 -37.05 -6.27
CA VAL A 24 -58.66 -36.37 -6.36
C VAL A 24 -58.09 -36.70 -7.73
N LEU A 25 -58.11 -35.70 -8.62
CA LEU A 25 -57.22 -35.65 -9.77
C LEU A 25 -55.79 -35.87 -9.27
N THR A 26 -55.19 -37.00 -9.62
CA THR A 26 -53.77 -37.24 -9.43
C THR A 26 -53.02 -36.28 -10.34
N ALA A 27 -52.63 -35.13 -9.82
CA ALA A 27 -51.56 -34.34 -10.41
C ALA A 27 -50.33 -35.24 -10.45
N GLY A 28 -49.84 -35.53 -11.66
CA GLY A 28 -48.54 -36.16 -11.84
C GLY A 28 -47.45 -35.34 -11.15
N PRO A 29 -46.25 -35.92 -10.92
CA PRO A 29 -45.15 -35.16 -10.34
C PRO A 29 -44.93 -33.91 -11.19
N GLU A 30 -45.09 -32.74 -10.58
CA GLU A 30 -44.61 -31.49 -11.15
C GLU A 30 -43.14 -31.73 -11.50
N LYS A 31 -42.84 -31.67 -12.79
CA LYS A 31 -41.47 -31.39 -13.21
C LYS A 31 -41.13 -30.05 -12.59
N GLU A 32 -40.27 -30.05 -11.58
CA GLU A 32 -39.50 -28.86 -11.24
C GLU A 32 -38.83 -28.43 -12.54
N GLU A 33 -39.41 -27.40 -13.19
CA GLU A 33 -38.69 -26.63 -14.18
C GLU A 33 -37.47 -26.10 -13.44
N ALA A 34 -36.29 -26.63 -13.81
CA ALA A 34 -35.05 -26.04 -13.40
C ALA A 34 -35.15 -24.55 -13.74
N ASP A 35 -35.18 -23.72 -12.71
CA ASP A 35 -35.17 -22.27 -12.79
C ASP A 35 -33.90 -21.89 -13.57
N SER A 36 -34.08 -21.79 -14.89
CA SER A 36 -33.02 -21.57 -15.88
C SER A 36 -32.74 -20.08 -16.05
N ASN A 37 -33.05 -19.29 -15.02
CA ASN A 37 -32.55 -17.94 -14.91
C ASN A 37 -31.01 -18.00 -14.96
N PRO A 38 -30.37 -17.48 -16.03
CA PRO A 38 -28.92 -17.44 -16.09
C PRO A 38 -28.44 -16.69 -14.85
N GLN A 39 -27.58 -17.33 -14.06
CA GLN A 39 -26.94 -16.61 -12.96
C GLN A 39 -26.36 -15.32 -13.54
N PRO A 40 -26.61 -14.16 -12.89
CA PRO A 40 -26.05 -12.92 -13.37
C PRO A 40 -24.54 -13.09 -13.52
N PRO A 41 -23.94 -12.54 -14.59
CA PRO A 41 -22.51 -12.70 -14.83
C PRO A 41 -21.77 -12.29 -13.55
N SER A 42 -20.73 -13.06 -13.20
CA SER A 42 -19.88 -12.79 -12.05
C SER A 42 -18.46 -12.50 -12.53
N PRO A 43 -17.71 -11.64 -11.82
CA PRO A 43 -16.34 -11.34 -12.20
C PRO A 43 -15.47 -12.59 -12.05
N LEU A 44 -14.57 -12.82 -13.01
CA LEU A 44 -13.61 -13.94 -13.01
C LEU A 44 -12.72 -13.93 -11.77
N ARG A 45 -12.41 -12.74 -11.25
CA ARG A 45 -11.61 -12.55 -10.03
C ARG A 45 -11.93 -11.20 -9.39
N ILE A 46 -11.80 -11.14 -8.07
CA ILE A 46 -11.78 -9.90 -7.30
C ILE A 46 -10.33 -9.56 -6.96
N PHE A 47 -9.93 -8.33 -7.24
CA PHE A 47 -8.59 -7.83 -6.97
C PHE A 47 -8.69 -6.59 -6.07
N LYS A 48 -8.09 -6.62 -4.89
CA LYS A 48 -8.26 -5.57 -3.88
C LYS A 48 -7.17 -4.52 -3.96
N VAL A 49 -7.57 -3.26 -4.02
CA VAL A 49 -6.68 -2.10 -4.15
C VAL A 49 -7.00 -1.08 -3.07
N VAL A 50 -5.98 -0.58 -2.38
CA VAL A 50 -6.12 0.63 -1.56
C VAL A 50 -5.48 1.79 -2.31
N ILE A 51 -6.22 2.89 -2.44
CA ILE A 51 -5.73 4.15 -3.00
C ILE A 51 -5.41 5.07 -1.82
N ASP A 52 -4.14 5.45 -1.69
CA ASP A 52 -3.62 6.28 -0.61
C ASP A 52 -3.20 7.65 -1.16
N PRO A 53 -4.10 8.64 -1.19
CA PRO A 53 -3.70 10.02 -1.48
C PRO A 53 -2.86 10.55 -0.31
N GLY A 54 -1.62 10.94 -0.58
CA GLY A 54 -0.67 11.41 0.42
C GLY A 54 -1.20 12.54 1.31
N HIS A 55 -0.75 12.58 2.56
CA HIS A 55 -1.02 13.65 3.53
C HIS A 55 -2.52 13.77 3.90
N GLY A 56 -3.05 14.99 4.01
CA GLY A 56 -4.46 15.28 4.29
C GLY A 56 -4.69 16.21 5.49
N GLY A 57 -3.76 16.20 6.45
CA GLY A 57 -3.77 17.08 7.62
C GLY A 57 -3.13 18.45 7.36
N VAL A 58 -2.84 19.15 8.45
CA VAL A 58 -2.32 20.52 8.52
C VAL A 58 -1.06 20.59 9.37
N ASP A 59 -0.17 21.52 9.05
CA ASP A 59 1.04 21.78 9.85
C ASP A 59 0.66 22.62 11.08
N LEU A 60 0.49 21.96 12.22
CA LEU A 60 0.09 22.56 13.49
C LEU A 60 1.13 22.31 14.57
N LYS A 61 1.26 23.28 15.48
CA LYS A 61 2.07 23.21 16.71
C LYS A 61 1.14 23.22 17.93
N PRO A 62 1.54 22.59 19.05
CA PRO A 62 2.84 21.94 19.30
C PRO A 62 2.91 20.51 18.74
N LYS A 63 4.13 19.95 18.59
CA LYS A 63 4.37 18.59 18.07
C LYS A 63 3.72 17.53 18.96
N GLU A 64 3.72 17.78 20.25
CA GLU A 64 3.18 16.94 21.30
C GLU A 64 1.70 16.64 21.09
N ASP A 65 0.96 17.57 20.47
CA ASP A 65 -0.47 17.45 20.22
C ASP A 65 -0.80 17.06 18.77
N HIS A 66 0.04 17.47 17.82
CA HIS A 66 -0.29 17.46 16.39
C HIS A 66 0.71 16.71 15.51
N GLY A 67 1.76 16.14 16.09
CA GLY A 67 2.81 15.40 15.38
C GLY A 67 2.36 14.08 14.77
N ASP A 68 3.31 13.36 14.19
CA ASP A 68 3.15 11.99 13.67
C ASP A 68 4.20 11.08 14.33
N LYS A 69 4.08 9.76 14.11
CA LYS A 69 4.96 8.74 14.68
C LYS A 69 4.93 8.77 16.21
N TYR A 70 3.79 8.39 16.79
CA TYR A 70 3.61 8.28 18.22
C TYR A 70 4.48 7.14 18.78
N ASP A 71 5.35 7.47 19.72
CA ASP A 71 6.20 6.53 20.42
C ASP A 71 5.60 6.15 21.77
N PRO A 72 5.19 4.87 21.95
CA PRO A 72 4.61 4.41 23.20
C PRO A 72 5.63 4.30 24.35
N ILE A 73 6.95 4.35 24.06
CA ILE A 73 7.96 4.34 25.12
C ILE A 73 8.02 5.70 25.82
N SER A 74 8.04 6.78 25.04
CA SER A 74 8.14 8.14 25.55
C SER A 74 6.81 8.87 25.71
N ASP A 75 5.69 8.27 25.27
CA ASP A 75 4.35 8.86 25.23
C ASP A 75 4.32 10.18 24.44
N LYS A 76 5.06 10.24 23.32
CA LYS A 76 5.23 11.45 22.51
C LYS A 76 5.26 11.17 21.02
N TYR A 77 4.86 12.15 20.23
CA TYR A 77 5.16 12.15 18.80
C TYR A 77 6.64 12.46 18.56
N LEU A 78 7.29 11.63 17.75
CA LEU A 78 8.71 11.81 17.42
C LEU A 78 8.90 12.85 16.31
N GLU A 79 7.95 12.97 15.38
CA GLU A 79 8.04 13.87 14.23
C GLU A 79 6.92 14.92 14.22
N LEU A 80 7.19 16.06 13.57
CA LEU A 80 6.14 16.99 13.15
C LEU A 80 5.27 16.32 12.08
N TYR A 81 3.99 16.71 12.02
CA TYR A 81 3.11 16.22 10.96
C TYR A 81 3.52 16.82 9.61
N LYS A 82 3.75 15.94 8.63
CA LYS A 82 4.13 16.33 7.27
C LYS A 82 2.88 16.57 6.43
N SER A 83 2.50 17.84 6.25
CA SER A 83 1.26 18.22 5.55
C SER A 83 1.32 18.19 4.01
N GLY A 84 2.49 17.84 3.46
CA GLY A 84 2.77 17.75 2.03
C GLY A 84 3.36 19.04 1.47
N ALA A 85 3.86 18.98 0.23
CA ALA A 85 4.42 20.12 -0.47
C ALA A 85 3.33 21.16 -0.82
N SER A 86 3.75 22.42 -0.98
CA SER A 86 2.87 23.51 -1.41
C SER A 86 3.62 24.47 -2.33
N SER A 87 2.97 24.95 -3.39
CA SER A 87 3.56 25.91 -4.33
C SER A 87 2.46 26.71 -5.06
N LYS A 88 2.66 28.02 -5.24
CA LYS A 88 1.73 28.91 -5.96
C LYS A 88 0.26 28.76 -5.53
N GLY A 89 0.01 28.65 -4.21
CA GLY A 89 -1.34 28.46 -3.65
C GLY A 89 -1.92 27.05 -3.80
N ARG A 90 -1.20 26.13 -4.46
CA ARG A 90 -1.58 24.71 -4.57
C ARG A 90 -1.00 23.93 -3.40
N LYS A 91 -1.74 22.93 -2.94
CA LYS A 91 -1.35 22.02 -1.87
C LYS A 91 -1.37 20.60 -2.41
N GLU A 92 -0.29 19.85 -2.19
CA GLU A 92 -0.16 18.47 -2.65
C GLU A 92 -1.37 17.63 -2.23
N ARG A 93 -1.71 17.70 -0.94
CA ARG A 93 -2.84 16.98 -0.32
C ARG A 93 -4.17 17.15 -1.05
N ALA A 94 -4.43 18.33 -1.63
CA ALA A 94 -5.66 18.59 -2.36
C ALA A 94 -5.60 17.99 -3.77
N VAL A 95 -4.50 18.19 -4.49
CA VAL A 95 -4.34 17.69 -5.86
C VAL A 95 -4.37 16.16 -5.90
N VAL A 96 -3.63 15.48 -5.02
CA VAL A 96 -3.59 14.01 -5.01
C VAL A 96 -4.89 13.39 -4.50
N LEU A 97 -5.64 14.06 -3.62
CA LEU A 97 -6.98 13.59 -3.21
C LEU A 97 -7.94 13.59 -4.40
N GLU A 98 -7.98 14.70 -5.14
CA GLU A 98 -8.87 14.83 -6.28
C GLU A 98 -8.52 13.87 -7.41
N LEU A 99 -7.23 13.56 -7.61
CA LEU A 99 -6.81 12.52 -8.55
C LEU A 99 -7.21 11.12 -8.04
N ALA A 100 -7.03 10.85 -6.74
CA ALA A 100 -7.39 9.57 -6.15
C ALA A 100 -8.91 9.27 -6.25
N LYS A 101 -9.75 10.28 -6.04
CA LYS A 101 -11.21 10.17 -6.23
C LYS A 101 -11.55 9.78 -7.67
N GLU A 102 -10.94 10.44 -8.65
CA GLU A 102 -11.13 10.13 -10.06
C GLU A 102 -10.65 8.71 -10.40
N VAL A 103 -9.47 8.29 -9.90
CA VAL A 103 -8.98 6.90 -10.06
C VAL A 103 -9.98 5.91 -9.49
N LYS A 104 -10.51 6.19 -8.30
CA LYS A 104 -11.52 5.36 -7.65
C LYS A 104 -12.78 5.24 -8.51
N GLU A 105 -13.30 6.34 -9.04
CA GLU A 105 -14.48 6.34 -9.91
C GLU A 105 -14.27 5.47 -11.16
N ILE A 106 -13.10 5.57 -11.81
CA ILE A 106 -12.79 4.72 -12.97
C ILE A 106 -12.66 3.24 -12.57
N LEU A 107 -12.06 2.93 -11.43
CA LEU A 107 -11.96 1.56 -10.94
C LEU A 107 -13.33 1.00 -10.51
N ASP A 108 -14.20 1.82 -9.94
CA ASP A 108 -15.54 1.43 -9.51
C ASP A 108 -16.43 1.01 -10.69
N LEU A 109 -16.14 1.46 -11.90
CA LEU A 109 -16.77 0.93 -13.12
C LEU A 109 -16.57 -0.59 -13.25
N THR A 110 -15.49 -1.16 -12.71
CA THR A 110 -15.28 -2.61 -12.76
C THR A 110 -16.17 -3.41 -11.80
N LYS A 111 -17.02 -2.77 -10.99
CA LYS A 111 -17.84 -3.44 -9.97
C LYS A 111 -19.14 -4.04 -10.50
N THR A 112 -19.63 -3.58 -11.65
CA THR A 112 -20.85 -4.09 -12.29
C THR A 112 -20.59 -4.47 -13.75
N PRO A 113 -21.42 -5.32 -14.38
CA PRO A 113 -21.28 -5.65 -15.79
C PRO A 113 -21.37 -4.41 -16.69
N GLU A 114 -22.33 -3.53 -16.44
CA GLU A 114 -22.60 -2.32 -17.25
C GLU A 114 -21.47 -1.29 -17.09
N GLY A 115 -20.98 -1.13 -15.86
CA GLY A 115 -19.81 -0.32 -15.59
C GLY A 115 -18.59 -0.89 -16.30
N PHE A 116 -18.43 -2.21 -16.33
CA PHE A 116 -17.27 -2.85 -16.94
C PHE A 116 -17.25 -2.67 -18.47
N GLU A 117 -18.40 -2.61 -19.13
CA GLU A 117 -18.46 -2.20 -20.55
C GLU A 117 -17.94 -0.77 -20.75
N THR A 118 -18.29 0.15 -19.85
CA THR A 118 -17.74 1.52 -19.85
C THR A 118 -16.24 1.52 -19.61
N PHE A 119 -15.75 0.72 -18.65
CA PHE A 119 -14.33 0.55 -18.40
C PHE A 119 -13.59 0.01 -19.63
N LYS A 120 -14.13 -1.03 -20.29
CA LYS A 120 -13.57 -1.57 -21.55
C LYS A 120 -13.49 -0.52 -22.65
N SER A 121 -14.46 0.39 -22.72
CA SER A 121 -14.41 1.50 -23.68
C SER A 121 -13.17 2.40 -23.47
N TYR A 122 -12.79 2.66 -22.22
CA TYR A 122 -11.54 3.35 -21.91
C TYR A 122 -10.32 2.50 -22.27
N MET A 123 -10.35 1.19 -22.01
CA MET A 123 -9.24 0.29 -22.30
C MET A 123 -8.87 0.19 -23.79
N LYS A 124 -9.80 0.49 -24.70
CA LYS A 124 -9.55 0.52 -26.16
C LYS A 124 -8.42 1.47 -26.57
N SER A 125 -8.04 2.45 -25.76
CA SER A 125 -6.86 3.29 -26.07
C SER A 125 -5.53 2.55 -25.87
N PHE A 126 -5.51 1.51 -25.03
CA PHE A 126 -4.29 0.80 -24.62
C PHE A 126 -4.15 -0.57 -25.29
N THR A 127 -5.25 -1.29 -25.52
CA THR A 127 -5.25 -2.66 -26.04
C THR A 127 -6.38 -2.92 -27.04
N ASN A 128 -6.21 -3.93 -27.88
CA ASN A 128 -7.25 -4.50 -28.75
C ASN A 128 -7.79 -5.82 -28.21
N ASP A 129 -7.22 -6.34 -27.11
CA ASP A 129 -7.64 -7.60 -26.53
C ASP A 129 -9.06 -7.48 -25.96
N ASP A 130 -9.83 -8.56 -26.07
CA ASP A 130 -11.04 -8.68 -25.27
C ASP A 130 -10.66 -8.91 -23.80
N LEU A 131 -11.34 -8.21 -22.91
CA LEU A 131 -10.96 -8.13 -21.51
C LEU A 131 -11.93 -8.92 -20.65
N PRO A 132 -11.47 -9.95 -19.91
CA PRO A 132 -12.35 -10.65 -18.99
C PRO A 132 -12.75 -9.71 -17.85
N TRP A 133 -13.94 -9.91 -17.32
CA TRP A 133 -14.40 -9.09 -16.21
C TRP A 133 -13.63 -9.41 -14.93
N ILE A 134 -12.73 -8.49 -14.57
CA ILE A 134 -12.02 -8.49 -13.28
C ILE A 134 -12.61 -7.35 -12.45
N LYS A 135 -13.16 -7.68 -11.28
CA LYS A 135 -13.65 -6.67 -10.34
C LYS A 135 -12.48 -6.14 -9.54
N ILE A 136 -12.20 -4.85 -9.65
CA ILE A 136 -11.23 -4.16 -8.80
C ILE A 136 -12.00 -3.57 -7.62
N ASP A 137 -11.83 -4.17 -6.45
CA ASP A 137 -12.41 -3.66 -5.22
C ASP A 137 -11.48 -2.61 -4.61
N SER A 138 -11.86 -1.34 -4.76
CA SER A 138 -11.05 -0.20 -4.37
C SER A 138 -11.63 0.56 -3.16
N VAL A 139 -10.75 0.90 -2.23
CA VAL A 139 -11.03 1.76 -1.07
C VAL A 139 -9.98 2.86 -0.94
N MET A 140 -10.33 4.00 -0.34
CA MET A 140 -9.42 5.13 -0.13
C MET A 140 -9.04 5.27 1.34
N THR A 141 -7.79 5.63 1.62
CA THR A 141 -7.32 5.88 3.01
C THR A 141 -7.91 7.16 3.62
N ARG A 142 -8.36 8.09 2.79
CA ARG A 142 -9.10 9.30 3.18
C ARG A 142 -9.95 9.81 2.01
N ASN A 143 -11.05 10.49 2.33
CA ASN A 143 -11.99 11.06 1.34
C ASN A 143 -12.08 12.60 1.40
N GLY A 144 -11.36 13.22 2.33
CA GLY A 144 -11.34 14.67 2.53
C GLY A 144 -9.98 15.15 3.01
N ASN A 145 -9.87 16.46 3.21
CA ASN A 145 -8.75 17.13 3.87
C ASN A 145 -9.19 17.77 5.18
N ALA A 146 -8.26 18.02 6.09
CA ALA A 146 -8.54 18.73 7.34
C ALA A 146 -9.22 20.09 7.09
N GLU A 147 -8.86 20.80 6.03
CA GLU A 147 -9.42 22.14 5.75
C GLU A 147 -10.90 22.13 5.33
N GLU A 148 -11.47 20.96 5.03
CA GLU A 148 -12.87 20.80 4.61
C GLU A 148 -13.81 20.58 5.81
N LYS A 149 -13.27 20.42 7.02
CA LYS A 149 -14.03 20.17 8.25
C LYS A 149 -13.70 21.21 9.31
N GLU A 150 -14.72 21.66 10.03
CA GLU A 150 -14.54 22.39 11.28
C GLU A 150 -14.23 21.43 12.43
N TYR A 151 -13.14 21.68 13.15
CA TYR A 151 -12.73 20.90 14.31
C TYR A 151 -13.02 21.68 15.58
N SER A 152 -13.61 21.00 16.57
CA SER A 152 -13.69 21.56 17.92
C SER A 152 -12.30 21.68 18.55
N ALA A 153 -12.16 22.56 19.55
CA ALA A 153 -10.88 22.78 20.25
C ALA A 153 -10.25 21.50 20.86
N ASN A 154 -11.06 20.46 21.08
CA ASN A 154 -10.62 19.18 21.66
C ASN A 154 -10.36 18.09 20.61
N GLU A 155 -10.58 18.38 19.33
CA GLU A 155 -10.24 17.47 18.24
C GLU A 155 -8.85 17.78 17.68
N ASP A 156 -8.23 16.77 17.08
CA ASP A 156 -6.99 16.93 16.37
C ASP A 156 -7.23 16.84 14.87
N PRO A 157 -7.00 17.93 14.11
CA PRO A 157 -7.18 17.92 12.67
C PRO A 157 -6.33 16.87 11.95
N ASN A 158 -5.20 16.46 12.55
CA ASN A 158 -4.27 15.51 11.93
C ASN A 158 -4.60 14.05 12.20
N ALA A 159 -5.41 13.75 13.22
CA ALA A 159 -5.71 12.38 13.65
C ALA A 159 -6.07 11.43 12.49
N PRO A 160 -7.09 11.71 11.65
CA PRO A 160 -7.49 10.77 10.61
C PRO A 160 -6.49 10.64 9.45
N TYR A 161 -5.43 11.46 9.43
CA TYR A 161 -4.45 11.53 8.33
C TYR A 161 -3.05 11.08 8.71
N ARG A 162 -2.83 10.69 9.98
CA ARG A 162 -1.53 10.20 10.47
C ARG A 162 -1.12 8.92 9.78
N LEU A 163 0.18 8.80 9.50
CA LEU A 163 0.71 7.60 8.88
C LEU A 163 0.73 6.42 9.87
N PHE A 164 1.10 6.70 11.13
CA PHE A 164 1.21 5.74 12.22
C PHE A 164 0.00 5.78 13.16
N ASP A 165 -0.14 4.73 13.99
CA ASP A 165 -1.18 4.69 15.01
C ASP A 165 -0.95 5.79 16.06
N TYR A 166 -2.05 6.22 16.68
CA TYR A 166 -2.04 7.37 17.59
C TYR A 166 -3.03 7.19 18.73
N PRO A 167 -2.79 7.76 19.92
CA PRO A 167 -3.75 7.75 21.01
C PRO A 167 -4.89 8.73 20.72
N ASP A 168 -6.13 8.26 20.88
CA ASP A 168 -7.29 9.14 20.90
C ASP A 168 -7.16 10.16 22.05
N LYS A 169 -7.34 11.46 21.76
CA LYS A 169 -7.12 12.52 22.76
C LYS A 169 -7.96 12.35 24.03
N LYS A 170 -9.20 11.89 23.90
CA LYS A 170 -10.16 11.76 25.02
C LYS A 170 -10.02 10.45 25.77
N THR A 171 -9.95 9.34 25.04
CA THR A 171 -10.01 7.99 25.61
C THR A 171 -8.63 7.37 25.84
N LYS A 172 -7.57 7.96 25.27
CA LYS A 172 -6.21 7.42 25.22
C LYS A 172 -6.07 6.05 24.56
N LYS A 173 -7.17 5.51 24.02
CA LYS A 173 -7.14 4.26 23.25
C LYS A 173 -6.42 4.51 21.93
N ILE A 174 -5.52 3.59 21.57
CA ILE A 174 -4.84 3.64 20.28
C ILE A 174 -5.85 3.49 19.14
N LYS A 175 -5.73 4.36 18.15
CA LYS A 175 -6.49 4.39 16.90
C LYS A 175 -5.55 4.09 15.73
N GLN A 176 -6.11 3.49 14.70
CA GLN A 176 -5.38 3.13 13.50
C GLN A 176 -4.95 4.38 12.72
N GLY A 177 -3.67 4.47 12.38
CA GLY A 177 -3.17 5.32 11.31
C GLY A 177 -3.35 4.69 9.95
N ARG A 178 -2.91 5.39 8.90
CA ARG A 178 -3.07 4.95 7.50
C ARG A 178 -2.43 3.58 7.22
N ILE A 179 -1.24 3.28 7.75
CA ILE A 179 -0.58 1.98 7.53
C ILE A 179 -1.41 0.83 8.11
N SER A 180 -1.92 0.99 9.34
CA SER A 180 -2.74 -0.03 9.99
C SER A 180 -4.07 -0.22 9.28
N PHE A 181 -4.71 0.86 8.83
CA PHE A 181 -5.91 0.80 8.01
C PHE A 181 -5.64 0.03 6.70
N ILE A 182 -4.58 0.37 5.98
CA ILE A 182 -4.18 -0.34 4.75
C ILE A 182 -4.00 -1.83 5.02
N ASN A 183 -3.33 -2.21 6.12
CA ASN A 183 -3.14 -3.60 6.48
C ASN A 183 -4.45 -4.30 6.84
N SER A 184 -5.39 -3.64 7.54
CA SER A 184 -6.71 -4.23 7.83
C SER A 184 -7.54 -4.46 6.57
N GLU A 185 -7.30 -3.70 5.52
CA GLU A 185 -7.93 -3.91 4.22
C GLU A 185 -7.35 -5.12 3.47
N LYS A 186 -6.19 -5.65 3.84
CA LYS A 186 -5.56 -6.82 3.18
C LYS A 186 -5.44 -6.69 1.64
N PRO A 187 -4.99 -5.55 1.09
CA PRO A 187 -4.99 -5.35 -0.35
C PRO A 187 -3.91 -6.17 -1.05
N ASN A 188 -4.15 -6.45 -2.35
CA ASN A 188 -3.10 -6.96 -3.22
C ASN A 188 -2.11 -5.85 -3.61
N LEU A 189 -2.65 -4.65 -3.90
CA LEU A 189 -1.91 -3.49 -4.37
C LEU A 189 -2.31 -2.23 -3.58
N VAL A 190 -1.33 -1.40 -3.25
CA VAL A 190 -1.54 -0.05 -2.73
C VAL A 190 -1.01 0.95 -3.74
N LEU A 191 -1.88 1.81 -4.26
CA LEU A 191 -1.50 2.97 -5.06
C LEU A 191 -1.34 4.16 -4.12
N SER A 192 -0.10 4.60 -3.88
CA SER A 192 0.16 5.81 -3.08
C SER A 192 0.53 6.97 -4.01
N LEU A 193 -0.20 8.08 -3.91
CA LEU A 193 -0.08 9.23 -4.80
C LEU A 193 0.47 10.44 -4.04
N HIS A 194 1.60 10.95 -4.52
CA HIS A 194 2.34 12.07 -3.97
C HIS A 194 2.81 13.03 -5.08
N LEU A 195 3.16 14.25 -4.69
CA LEU A 195 3.80 15.24 -5.57
C LEU A 195 5.04 15.80 -4.89
N ASN A 196 6.13 15.88 -5.63
CA ASN A 196 7.37 16.41 -5.09
C ASN A 196 7.55 17.91 -5.34
N PRO A 197 8.28 18.61 -4.48
CA PRO A 197 8.92 19.86 -4.86
C PRO A 197 10.13 19.57 -5.77
N SER A 198 10.35 20.42 -6.75
CA SER A 198 11.49 20.28 -7.66
C SER A 198 12.68 21.17 -7.26
N TYR A 199 13.89 20.81 -7.71
CA TYR A 199 15.02 21.74 -7.71
C TYR A 199 15.00 22.62 -8.98
N LYS A 200 15.79 23.69 -8.98
CA LYS A 200 15.91 24.60 -10.13
C LYS A 200 16.23 23.81 -11.42
N GLU A 201 15.52 24.07 -12.51
CA GLU A 201 15.70 23.36 -13.82
C GLU A 201 15.30 21.88 -13.87
N HIS A 202 14.77 21.29 -12.78
CA HIS A 202 14.25 19.92 -12.84
C HIS A 202 13.22 19.77 -13.98
N PRO A 203 13.27 18.68 -14.78
CA PRO A 203 12.39 18.50 -15.94
C PRO A 203 10.91 18.23 -15.61
N GLY A 204 10.52 18.19 -14.34
CA GLY A 204 9.25 17.59 -13.89
C GLY A 204 9.19 16.09 -14.12
N GLY A 205 7.97 15.56 -14.30
CA GLY A 205 7.74 14.15 -14.58
C GLY A 205 7.40 13.33 -13.33
N MET A 206 7.66 12.02 -13.38
CA MET A 206 7.21 11.08 -12.36
C MET A 206 8.38 10.27 -11.79
N ALA A 207 8.28 9.77 -10.57
CA ALA A 207 9.26 8.85 -10.00
C ALA A 207 8.59 7.83 -9.06
N ALA A 208 9.22 6.66 -8.92
CA ALA A 208 8.84 5.71 -7.89
C ALA A 208 9.50 6.05 -6.55
N VAL A 209 8.88 5.65 -5.44
CA VAL A 209 9.50 5.69 -4.10
C VAL A 209 9.69 4.26 -3.61
N LEU A 210 10.92 3.89 -3.29
CA LEU A 210 11.30 2.53 -2.94
C LEU A 210 11.99 2.48 -1.58
N SER A 211 11.73 1.39 -0.85
CA SER A 211 12.51 0.94 0.30
C SER A 211 13.04 -0.45 -0.04
N PRO A 212 14.35 -0.72 0.11
CA PRO A 212 14.89 -2.05 -0.17
C PRO A 212 14.47 -3.06 0.89
N SER A 213 14.76 -4.34 0.67
CA SER A 213 14.51 -5.39 1.66
C SER A 213 15.60 -5.48 2.75
N TYR A 214 15.40 -6.39 3.70
CA TYR A 214 16.39 -6.77 4.71
C TYR A 214 17.78 -7.03 4.10
N ARG A 215 17.85 -7.60 2.89
CA ARG A 215 19.11 -7.97 2.23
C ARG A 215 20.03 -6.77 2.03
N THR A 216 19.54 -5.72 1.39
CA THR A 216 20.34 -4.50 1.16
C THR A 216 20.62 -3.75 2.44
N PHE A 217 19.65 -3.63 3.36
CA PHE A 217 19.90 -3.03 4.68
C PHE A 217 20.98 -3.79 5.45
N TYR A 218 20.99 -5.12 5.40
CA TYR A 218 22.01 -5.95 6.05
C TYR A 218 23.41 -5.74 5.44
N VAL A 219 23.50 -5.52 4.13
CA VAL A 219 24.76 -5.13 3.46
C VAL A 219 25.23 -3.76 3.97
N LEU A 220 24.36 -2.76 4.01
CA LEU A 220 24.68 -1.41 4.51
C LEU A 220 25.14 -1.44 5.97
N LYS A 221 24.44 -2.19 6.82
CA LYS A 221 24.87 -2.49 8.20
C LYS A 221 26.25 -3.14 8.23
N GLY A 222 26.51 -4.11 7.35
CA GLY A 222 27.81 -4.77 7.25
C GLY A 222 28.93 -3.84 6.80
N ILE A 223 28.68 -2.90 5.87
CA ILE A 223 29.64 -1.85 5.49
C ILE A 223 29.97 -0.99 6.71
N SER A 224 28.94 -0.54 7.42
CA SER A 224 29.10 0.24 8.64
C SER A 224 29.90 -0.47 9.74
N GLU A 225 29.83 -1.80 9.80
CA GLU A 225 30.54 -2.65 10.75
C GLU A 225 31.93 -3.09 10.27
N GLY A 226 32.35 -2.68 9.07
CA GLY A 226 33.61 -3.10 8.45
C GLY A 226 33.63 -4.55 7.97
N ARG A 227 32.46 -5.19 7.84
CA ARG A 227 32.30 -6.56 7.31
C ARG A 227 32.26 -6.61 5.80
N TYR A 228 31.89 -5.51 5.15
CA TYR A 228 31.83 -5.40 3.68
C TYR A 228 32.49 -4.09 3.22
N ASN A 229 33.03 -4.12 2.00
CA ASN A 229 33.58 -2.94 1.33
C ASN A 229 32.45 -2.07 0.75
N GLU A 230 32.72 -0.77 0.60
CA GLU A 230 31.78 0.22 0.07
C GLU A 230 31.33 -0.10 -1.37
N ASP A 231 32.17 -0.77 -2.17
CA ASP A 231 31.86 -1.18 -3.54
C ASP A 231 30.59 -2.04 -3.63
N LYS A 232 30.25 -2.80 -2.57
CA LYS A 232 28.99 -3.55 -2.53
C LYS A 232 27.74 -2.66 -2.64
N PHE A 233 27.85 -1.40 -2.23
CA PHE A 233 26.79 -0.40 -2.41
C PHE A 233 27.01 0.39 -3.70
N ASN A 234 28.24 0.87 -3.97
CA ASN A 234 28.53 1.74 -5.10
C ASN A 234 28.27 1.07 -6.45
N ASP A 235 28.50 -0.24 -6.56
CA ASP A 235 28.26 -1.01 -7.78
C ASP A 235 26.83 -1.56 -7.88
N SER A 236 25.99 -1.28 -6.87
CA SER A 236 24.62 -1.76 -6.80
C SER A 236 23.64 -0.77 -7.43
N PRO A 237 22.46 -1.22 -7.88
CA PRO A 237 21.41 -0.32 -8.35
C PRO A 237 20.86 0.61 -7.24
N TRP A 238 21.20 0.36 -5.97
CA TRP A 238 20.82 1.19 -4.83
C TRP A 238 21.78 2.38 -4.58
N ALA A 239 22.86 2.52 -5.36
CA ALA A 239 23.87 3.57 -5.20
C ALA A 239 23.30 5.00 -5.33
N GLU A 240 22.16 5.17 -5.98
CA GLU A 240 21.46 6.44 -6.18
C GLU A 240 20.60 6.86 -4.96
N TRP A 241 21.09 6.56 -3.76
CA TRP A 241 20.38 6.83 -2.52
C TRP A 241 20.10 8.32 -2.30
N MET A 242 18.98 8.62 -1.65
CA MET A 242 18.60 9.99 -1.33
C MET A 242 19.58 10.61 -0.33
N ILE A 243 19.91 11.89 -0.53
CA ILE A 243 20.65 12.69 0.44
C ILE A 243 19.64 13.52 1.24
N PHE A 244 19.38 13.12 2.48
CA PHE A 244 18.50 13.85 3.40
C PHE A 244 19.27 14.60 4.48
N LYS A 245 20.51 14.19 4.76
CA LYS A 245 21.45 14.94 5.61
C LYS A 245 22.50 15.62 4.75
N GLU A 246 22.43 16.93 4.69
CA GLU A 246 23.37 17.74 3.91
C GLU A 246 24.82 17.51 4.40
N GLY A 247 25.76 17.49 3.44
CA GLY A 247 27.17 17.21 3.71
C GLY A 247 27.50 15.74 4.01
N TRP A 248 26.52 14.83 3.89
CA TRP A 248 26.73 13.38 3.91
C TRP A 248 26.65 12.81 2.49
N SER A 249 27.47 11.81 2.18
CA SER A 249 27.43 11.08 0.92
C SER A 249 26.18 10.20 0.80
N LYS A 250 25.89 9.69 -0.40
CA LYS A 250 24.78 8.74 -0.60
C LYS A 250 24.95 7.48 0.26
N LEU A 251 26.17 6.95 0.35
CA LEU A 251 26.48 5.80 1.21
C LEU A 251 26.26 6.13 2.70
N GLU A 252 26.72 7.30 3.17
CA GLU A 252 26.52 7.71 4.57
C GLU A 252 25.02 7.84 4.91
N ASN A 253 24.20 8.39 4.01
CA ASN A 253 22.74 8.45 4.17
C ASN A 253 22.12 7.03 4.14
N ALA A 254 22.55 6.16 3.22
CA ALA A 254 22.08 4.79 3.14
C ALA A 254 22.40 3.98 4.41
N VAL A 255 23.61 4.14 4.96
CA VAL A 255 24.00 3.55 6.24
C VAL A 255 23.17 4.10 7.40
N ALA A 256 22.84 5.39 7.39
CA ALA A 256 21.95 5.98 8.39
C ALA A 256 20.56 5.35 8.36
N ASP A 257 19.97 5.25 7.18
CA ASP A 257 18.68 4.60 6.98
C ASP A 257 18.69 3.13 7.39
N ALA A 258 19.80 2.41 7.17
CA ALA A 258 19.94 1.03 7.62
C ALA A 258 19.88 0.92 9.15
N TRP A 259 20.54 1.82 9.89
CA TRP A 259 20.49 1.80 11.34
C TRP A 259 19.15 2.26 11.91
N ILE A 260 18.50 3.24 11.29
CA ILE A 260 17.12 3.63 11.61
C ILE A 260 16.16 2.46 11.37
N TYR A 261 16.37 1.70 10.29
CA TYR A 261 15.61 0.48 10.01
C TYR A 261 15.83 -0.59 11.10
N PHE A 262 17.08 -0.84 11.51
CA PHE A 262 17.40 -1.90 12.46
C PHE A 262 17.02 -1.61 13.90
N HIS A 263 17.53 -0.53 14.49
CA HIS A 263 17.33 -0.25 15.93
C HIS A 263 16.63 1.07 16.21
N GLY A 264 16.18 1.78 15.17
CA GLY A 264 15.40 2.99 15.32
C GLY A 264 16.20 4.25 15.67
N TYR A 265 17.53 4.19 15.79
CA TYR A 265 18.36 5.39 15.99
C TYR A 265 19.19 5.70 14.75
N TRP A 266 19.50 6.97 14.59
CA TRP A 266 20.54 7.40 13.67
C TRP A 266 21.92 6.93 14.14
N PRO A 267 22.87 6.69 13.23
CA PRO A 267 24.27 6.65 13.57
C PRO A 267 24.87 8.06 13.52
N ASN A 268 26.07 8.20 14.07
CA ASN A 268 26.94 9.34 13.72
C ASN A 268 27.38 9.27 12.25
N LYS A 269 28.02 10.34 11.74
CA LYS A 269 28.46 10.41 10.33
C LYS A 269 29.33 9.23 9.90
N SER A 270 30.18 8.70 10.79
CA SER A 270 31.02 7.53 10.48
C SER A 270 30.24 6.23 10.29
N GLY A 271 28.95 6.18 10.62
CA GLY A 271 28.14 4.97 10.66
C GLY A 271 28.43 4.08 11.87
N LYS A 272 29.58 4.21 12.54
CA LYS A 272 30.09 3.21 13.50
C LYS A 272 29.45 3.26 14.89
N LYS A 273 28.80 4.36 15.26
CA LYS A 273 28.21 4.53 16.61
C LYS A 273 26.81 5.10 16.51
N THR A 274 25.94 4.65 17.40
CA THR A 274 24.60 5.19 17.58
C THR A 274 24.64 6.64 18.07
N ASP A 275 23.80 7.51 17.51
CA ASP A 275 23.43 8.80 18.08
C ASP A 275 22.18 8.64 18.94
N LEU A 276 22.36 8.56 20.26
CA LEU A 276 21.26 8.35 21.22
C LEU A 276 20.30 9.53 21.30
N SER A 277 20.65 10.70 20.77
CA SER A 277 19.78 11.87 20.73
C SER A 277 18.80 11.86 19.55
N ALA A 278 19.07 11.05 18.53
CA ALA A 278 18.34 11.00 17.28
C ALA A 278 17.59 9.66 17.15
N PHE A 279 16.49 9.54 17.90
CA PHE A 279 15.61 8.37 17.87
C PHE A 279 14.42 8.59 16.93
N GLU A 280 14.19 7.61 16.06
CA GLU A 280 13.16 7.56 15.02
C GLU A 280 12.12 6.46 15.27
N GLY A 281 12.13 5.85 16.45
CA GLY A 281 11.12 4.90 16.86
C GLY A 281 11.37 3.46 16.44
N TYR A 282 10.84 2.52 17.23
CA TYR A 282 10.65 1.13 16.83
C TYR A 282 9.39 1.02 15.98
N ARG A 283 9.49 1.47 14.72
CA ARG A 283 8.36 1.73 13.81
C ARG A 283 7.45 0.53 13.58
N GLN A 284 7.97 -0.70 13.64
CA GLN A 284 7.16 -1.92 13.57
C GLN A 284 6.15 -2.06 14.71
N ASN A 285 6.37 -1.39 15.84
CA ASN A 285 5.48 -1.41 17.01
C ASN A 285 4.57 -0.18 17.11
N MET A 286 4.73 0.78 16.19
CA MET A 286 3.93 2.01 16.08
C MET A 286 2.69 1.85 15.19
N ILE A 287 2.40 0.62 14.77
CA ILE A 287 1.25 0.25 13.93
C ILE A 287 0.60 -1.03 14.45
N SER A 288 -0.64 -1.27 14.04
CA SER A 288 -1.45 -2.43 14.39
C SER A 288 -1.43 -3.44 13.25
N TRP A 289 -0.81 -4.59 13.51
CA TRP A 289 -0.62 -5.70 12.57
C TRP A 289 -0.05 -6.92 13.30
N ARG A 290 -0.08 -8.10 12.66
CA ARG A 290 0.39 -9.38 13.24
C ARG A 290 1.89 -9.40 13.59
N TYR A 291 2.70 -8.58 12.93
CA TYR A 291 4.15 -8.58 13.08
C TYR A 291 4.67 -7.63 14.17
N LYS A 292 3.76 -6.95 14.88
CA LYS A 292 4.08 -6.21 16.10
C LYS A 292 4.64 -7.17 17.15
N ASP A 293 5.60 -6.69 17.92
CA ASP A 293 6.19 -7.44 19.02
C ASP A 293 5.17 -7.66 20.15
N ILE A 294 5.40 -8.69 20.97
CA ILE A 294 4.46 -9.09 22.03
C ILE A 294 4.30 -7.98 23.10
N PRO A 295 3.14 -7.89 23.77
CA PRO A 295 2.95 -6.93 24.86
C PRO A 295 4.07 -6.99 25.91
N GLY A 296 4.54 -5.83 26.37
CA GLY A 296 5.67 -5.71 27.31
C GLY A 296 7.02 -5.47 26.64
N TRP A 297 7.07 -5.40 25.30
CA TRP A 297 8.27 -5.05 24.55
C TRP A 297 8.83 -3.67 24.92
N GLU A 298 7.98 -2.74 25.37
CA GLU A 298 8.36 -1.41 25.81
C GLU A 298 9.35 -1.46 26.99
N GLU A 299 9.15 -2.40 27.92
CA GLU A 299 10.03 -2.59 29.08
C GLU A 299 11.39 -3.17 28.66
N LEU A 300 11.41 -4.08 27.68
CA LEU A 300 12.64 -4.59 27.07
C LEU A 300 13.41 -3.47 26.36
N ALA A 301 12.68 -2.59 25.66
CA ALA A 301 13.27 -1.44 24.98
C ALA A 301 13.85 -0.39 25.94
N LYS A 302 13.19 -0.15 27.08
CA LYS A 302 13.72 0.70 28.15
C LYS A 302 14.99 0.12 28.77
N ALA A 303 15.02 -1.19 29.01
CA ALA A 303 16.19 -1.88 29.56
C ALA A 303 17.42 -1.80 28.62
N GLY A 304 17.22 -1.75 27.30
CA GLY A 304 18.28 -1.47 26.33
C GLY A 304 19.38 -2.53 26.26
N GLY A 305 19.07 -3.76 26.67
CA GLY A 305 19.99 -4.90 26.64
C GLY A 305 20.27 -5.42 25.22
N LYS A 306 21.01 -6.54 25.13
CA LYS A 306 21.23 -7.24 23.86
C LYS A 306 19.88 -7.76 23.31
N GLY A 307 19.64 -7.57 22.01
CA GLY A 307 18.40 -7.97 21.36
C GLY A 307 17.90 -6.94 20.33
N PRO A 308 16.61 -6.97 19.96
CA PRO A 308 16.03 -6.13 18.90
C PRO A 308 15.86 -4.67 19.32
N TYR A 309 15.99 -4.35 20.61
CA TYR A 309 15.93 -2.98 21.13
C TYR A 309 17.26 -2.48 21.70
N SER A 310 18.37 -3.14 21.34
CA SER A 310 19.70 -2.68 21.73
C SER A 310 19.97 -1.30 21.15
N LYS A 311 20.38 -0.37 22.01
CA LYS A 311 20.82 0.98 21.63
C LYS A 311 22.24 1.01 21.03
N SER A 312 22.92 -0.14 20.98
CA SER A 312 24.26 -0.27 20.41
C SER A 312 24.27 -1.20 19.19
N HIS A 313 25.10 -0.87 18.20
CA HIS A 313 25.25 -1.64 16.96
C HIS A 313 25.69 -3.08 17.23
N LYS A 314 26.66 -3.27 18.14
CA LYS A 314 27.23 -4.58 18.49
C LYS A 314 26.23 -5.54 19.13
N ASN A 315 25.32 -5.03 19.96
CA ASN A 315 24.39 -5.87 20.72
C ASN A 315 23.01 -5.99 20.04
N PHE A 316 22.82 -5.33 18.90
CA PHE A 316 21.57 -5.44 18.14
C PHE A 316 21.44 -6.82 17.48
N VAL A 317 20.25 -7.41 17.61
CA VAL A 317 19.88 -8.68 16.99
C VAL A 317 18.52 -8.54 16.33
N ALA A 318 18.44 -8.81 15.03
CA ALA A 318 17.18 -8.79 14.27
C ALA A 318 16.37 -10.07 14.52
N GLU A 319 15.67 -10.14 15.65
CA GLU A 319 14.83 -11.26 16.08
C GLU A 319 13.41 -10.83 16.43
N GLY A 320 12.43 -11.71 16.20
CA GLY A 320 11.00 -11.41 16.38
C GLY A 320 10.22 -11.45 15.07
N LYS A 321 8.90 -11.38 15.17
CA LYS A 321 7.96 -11.62 14.06
C LYS A 321 8.19 -10.67 12.88
N PHE A 322 8.47 -9.39 13.16
CA PHE A 322 8.82 -8.42 12.13
C PHE A 322 10.07 -8.85 11.35
N TRP A 323 11.13 -9.24 12.05
CA TRP A 323 12.39 -9.62 11.40
C TRP A 323 12.31 -10.94 10.64
N GLU A 324 11.50 -11.89 11.12
CA GLU A 324 11.18 -13.13 10.40
C GLU A 324 10.47 -12.83 9.08
N ARG A 325 9.48 -11.93 9.10
CA ARG A 325 8.83 -11.43 7.89
C ARG A 325 9.83 -10.75 6.96
N GLU A 326 10.63 -9.81 7.46
CA GLU A 326 11.59 -9.03 6.68
C GLU A 326 12.61 -9.90 5.92
N LYS A 327 12.92 -11.08 6.45
CA LYS A 327 13.83 -12.07 5.83
C LYS A 327 13.12 -13.07 4.91
N ALA A 328 11.79 -13.07 4.85
CA ALA A 328 11.02 -14.03 4.09
C ALA A 328 11.03 -13.74 2.58
N GLU A 329 10.78 -14.77 1.77
CA GLU A 329 10.77 -14.66 0.30
C GLU A 329 9.82 -13.57 -0.24
N PRO A 330 8.60 -13.35 0.31
CA PRO A 330 7.71 -12.28 -0.17
C PRO A 330 8.33 -10.88 -0.10
N GLU A 331 9.17 -10.61 0.89
CA GLU A 331 9.87 -9.34 1.04
C GLU A 331 10.93 -9.15 -0.03
N LEU A 332 11.68 -10.20 -0.33
CA LEU A 332 12.66 -10.20 -1.42
C LEU A 332 11.96 -9.99 -2.77
N TRP A 333 10.87 -10.70 -3.02
CA TRP A 333 10.10 -10.57 -4.25
C TRP A 333 9.49 -9.18 -4.45
N ARG A 334 9.03 -8.54 -3.37
CA ARG A 334 8.33 -7.26 -3.46
C ARG A 334 9.27 -6.05 -3.40
N ARG A 335 10.47 -6.15 -2.79
CA ARG A 335 11.39 -4.99 -2.59
C ARG A 335 12.81 -5.14 -3.12
N GLU A 336 13.27 -6.33 -3.52
CA GLU A 336 14.68 -6.52 -3.85
C GLU A 336 14.92 -6.74 -5.34
N ASP A 337 14.54 -7.90 -5.88
CA ASP A 337 14.79 -8.30 -7.27
C ASP A 337 13.50 -8.20 -8.10
N GLY A 338 13.55 -7.82 -9.37
CA GLY A 338 12.32 -7.71 -10.16
C GLY A 338 12.55 -7.46 -11.63
N ARG A 339 11.45 -7.22 -12.36
CA ARG A 339 11.46 -6.96 -13.81
C ARG A 339 12.25 -5.71 -14.20
N GLU A 340 12.35 -4.75 -13.28
CA GLU A 340 13.11 -3.50 -13.44
C GLU A 340 14.59 -3.66 -13.07
N GLY A 341 15.05 -4.89 -12.76
CA GLY A 341 16.42 -5.18 -12.34
C GLY A 341 16.67 -5.00 -10.83
N PHE A 342 15.84 -4.23 -10.13
CA PHE A 342 15.85 -4.08 -8.67
C PHE A 342 14.53 -3.47 -8.17
N GLY A 343 14.33 -3.47 -6.84
CA GLY A 343 13.16 -2.86 -6.19
C GLY A 343 11.90 -3.72 -6.24
N GLY A 344 12.00 -4.97 -6.70
CA GLY A 344 10.89 -5.92 -6.60
C GLY A 344 9.70 -5.66 -7.52
N ASP A 345 8.61 -6.35 -7.20
CA ASP A 345 7.29 -6.05 -7.75
C ASP A 345 6.80 -4.65 -7.37
N ASN A 346 7.30 -4.02 -6.28
CA ASN A 346 6.98 -2.64 -5.96
C ASN A 346 7.50 -1.69 -7.06
N HIS A 347 8.78 -1.83 -7.44
CA HIS A 347 9.34 -1.00 -8.51
C HIS A 347 8.68 -1.28 -9.86
N TYR A 348 8.43 -2.56 -10.19
CA TYR A 348 7.70 -2.89 -11.41
C TYR A 348 6.30 -2.27 -11.42
N ALA A 349 5.53 -2.39 -10.33
CA ALA A 349 4.21 -1.80 -10.24
C ALA A 349 4.27 -0.28 -10.42
N SER A 350 5.15 0.42 -9.71
CA SER A 350 5.29 1.87 -9.85
C SER A 350 5.70 2.28 -11.26
N ALA A 351 6.74 1.66 -11.82
CA ALA A 351 7.23 1.96 -13.17
C ALA A 351 6.17 1.70 -14.23
N GLU A 352 5.45 0.59 -14.12
CA GLU A 352 4.40 0.22 -15.07
C GLU A 352 3.24 1.21 -15.02
N LEU A 353 2.76 1.60 -13.83
CA LEU A 353 1.70 2.62 -13.72
C LEU A 353 2.13 3.96 -14.33
N MET A 354 3.38 4.39 -14.12
CA MET A 354 3.91 5.60 -14.75
C MET A 354 4.01 5.47 -16.27
N ARG A 355 4.41 4.30 -16.82
CA ARG A 355 4.38 4.04 -18.27
C ARG A 355 2.95 4.13 -18.83
N PHE A 356 1.95 3.63 -18.11
CA PHE A 356 0.55 3.76 -18.52
C PHE A 356 0.12 5.23 -18.56
N VAL A 357 0.50 6.04 -17.57
CA VAL A 357 0.24 7.49 -17.57
C VAL A 357 0.93 8.18 -18.75
N GLN A 358 2.22 7.89 -18.99
CA GLN A 358 2.96 8.41 -20.15
C GLN A 358 2.27 8.09 -21.48
N TYR A 359 1.82 6.85 -21.62
CA TYR A 359 1.18 6.35 -22.83
C TYR A 359 -0.21 6.98 -23.00
N GLY A 360 -1.03 6.96 -21.96
CA GLY A 360 -2.42 7.43 -22.02
C GLY A 360 -2.52 8.93 -22.24
N LEU A 361 -1.67 9.73 -21.60
CA LEU A 361 -1.61 11.18 -21.80
C LEU A 361 -1.23 11.56 -23.24
N ARG A 362 -0.29 10.84 -23.85
CA ARG A 362 0.09 11.04 -25.27
C ARG A 362 -1.01 10.59 -26.21
N LYS A 363 -1.64 9.44 -25.91
CA LYS A 363 -2.65 8.85 -26.79
C LYS A 363 -3.97 9.61 -26.80
N ARG A 364 -4.36 10.18 -25.65
CA ARG A 364 -5.61 10.95 -25.46
C ARG A 364 -5.38 12.45 -25.54
N LYS A 365 -4.36 12.91 -26.26
CA LYS A 365 -4.14 14.34 -26.42
C LYS A 365 -5.35 14.96 -27.14
N THR A 366 -6.14 15.74 -26.40
CA THR A 366 -7.38 16.37 -26.89
C THR A 366 -7.15 17.75 -27.49
N ASP A 367 -5.98 18.34 -27.24
CA ASP A 367 -5.61 19.69 -27.66
C ASP A 367 -4.12 19.70 -28.02
N GLU A 368 -3.77 20.34 -29.15
CA GLU A 368 -2.39 20.47 -29.62
C GLU A 368 -1.50 21.19 -28.58
N ASP A 369 -2.09 22.12 -27.82
CA ASP A 369 -1.41 22.92 -26.79
C ASP A 369 -1.23 22.20 -25.45
N SER A 370 -1.77 20.98 -25.30
CA SER A 370 -1.61 20.22 -24.06
C SER A 370 -0.14 19.84 -23.82
N PRO A 371 0.42 20.12 -22.62
CA PRO A 371 1.80 19.79 -22.34
C PRO A 371 2.02 18.29 -22.38
N GLU A 372 3.16 17.88 -22.93
CA GLU A 372 3.61 16.49 -22.85
C GLU A 372 4.05 16.16 -21.41
N PRO A 373 3.78 14.94 -20.92
CA PRO A 373 4.29 14.51 -19.63
C PRO A 373 5.82 14.45 -19.62
N GLY A 374 6.41 14.95 -18.53
CA GLY A 374 7.85 14.85 -18.25
C GLY A 374 8.33 13.39 -18.12
N PRO A 375 9.64 13.14 -17.99
CA PRO A 375 10.19 11.78 -18.01
C PRO A 375 9.76 10.92 -16.80
N ILE A 376 10.02 9.61 -16.87
CA ILE A 376 10.07 8.76 -15.68
C ILE A 376 11.50 8.87 -15.11
N ASN A 377 11.63 9.52 -13.98
CA ASN A 377 12.90 9.77 -13.29
C ASN A 377 13.37 8.52 -12.52
N LYS A 378 14.65 8.54 -12.10
CA LYS A 378 15.18 7.53 -11.18
C LYS A 378 14.37 7.52 -9.87
N PRO A 379 14.19 6.34 -9.24
CA PRO A 379 13.41 6.22 -8.02
C PRO A 379 14.07 6.94 -6.84
N TYR A 380 13.25 7.40 -5.90
CA TYR A 380 13.68 7.88 -4.60
C TYR A 380 13.87 6.70 -3.65
N LEU A 381 15.08 6.58 -3.08
CA LEU A 381 15.48 5.43 -2.26
C LEU A 381 15.73 5.89 -0.82
N SER A 382 15.00 5.31 0.14
CA SER A 382 15.19 5.53 1.59
C SER A 382 14.45 4.46 2.40
N THR A 383 14.53 4.50 3.74
CA THR A 383 13.76 3.66 4.66
C THR A 383 12.28 4.10 4.80
N TYR A 384 11.62 4.38 3.67
CA TYR A 384 10.23 4.84 3.64
C TYR A 384 9.28 3.88 4.36
N ALA A 385 8.41 4.43 5.21
CA ALA A 385 7.57 3.64 6.10
C ALA A 385 6.49 2.85 5.33
N LEU A 386 5.76 3.49 4.41
CA LEU A 386 4.66 2.86 3.69
C LEU A 386 5.09 1.57 2.95
N PRO A 387 6.09 1.58 2.03
CA PRO A 387 6.51 0.36 1.35
C PRO A 387 7.10 -0.70 2.29
N THR A 388 7.59 -0.32 3.47
CA THR A 388 8.18 -1.25 4.44
C THR A 388 7.09 -1.98 5.24
N PHE A 389 6.12 -1.23 5.79
CA PHE A 389 5.23 -1.70 6.84
C PHE A 389 3.82 -2.13 6.37
N ILE A 390 3.60 -2.24 5.06
CA ILE A 390 2.37 -2.81 4.49
C ILE A 390 2.57 -4.24 3.97
N ASN A 391 1.58 -5.12 4.16
CA ASN A 391 1.53 -6.45 3.53
C ASN A 391 0.85 -6.42 2.16
N ALA A 392 1.42 -5.65 1.24
CA ALA A 392 0.93 -5.52 -0.13
C ALA A 392 2.07 -5.18 -1.09
N ILE A 393 1.78 -5.26 -2.40
CA ILE A 393 2.63 -4.60 -3.39
C ILE A 393 2.38 -3.09 -3.30
N SER A 394 3.44 -2.31 -3.18
CA SER A 394 3.38 -0.86 -3.09
C SER A 394 3.73 -0.24 -4.44
N ALA A 395 2.75 0.42 -5.07
CA ALA A 395 2.98 1.36 -6.15
C ALA A 395 2.98 2.78 -5.57
N TYR A 396 4.10 3.18 -4.99
CA TYR A 396 4.29 4.54 -4.47
C TYR A 396 4.83 5.44 -5.59
N LEU A 397 4.03 6.44 -5.96
CA LEU A 397 4.28 7.34 -7.06
C LEU A 397 4.41 8.79 -6.58
N GLU A 398 5.55 9.39 -6.89
CA GLU A 398 5.65 10.83 -7.06
C GLU A 398 5.15 11.12 -8.47
N ILE A 399 3.86 11.41 -8.61
CA ILE A 399 3.15 11.42 -9.90
C ILE A 399 3.37 12.71 -10.72
N GLY A 400 4.13 13.65 -10.16
CA GLY A 400 4.37 14.97 -10.71
C GLY A 400 5.13 15.86 -9.73
N TYR A 401 5.46 17.07 -10.17
CA TYR A 401 6.07 18.10 -9.31
C TYR A 401 5.14 19.29 -9.12
N ILE A 402 4.88 19.66 -7.86
CA ILE A 402 3.85 20.67 -7.51
C ILE A 402 4.17 22.07 -8.03
N ASP A 403 5.45 22.38 -8.19
CA ASP A 403 5.97 23.66 -8.68
C ASP A 403 6.15 23.70 -10.20
N LYS A 404 5.96 22.57 -10.90
CA LYS A 404 6.01 22.49 -12.37
C LYS A 404 4.63 22.67 -12.96
N GLU A 405 4.46 23.76 -13.72
CA GLU A 405 3.16 24.11 -14.31
C GLU A 405 2.66 23.04 -15.28
N LYS A 406 3.57 22.45 -16.08
CA LYS A 406 3.23 21.37 -17.01
C LYS A 406 2.63 20.16 -16.29
N ASP A 407 3.27 19.71 -15.22
CA ASP A 407 2.77 18.59 -14.41
C ASP A 407 1.44 18.95 -13.74
N MET A 408 1.28 20.18 -13.25
CA MET A 408 0.03 20.61 -12.62
C MET A 408 -1.12 20.73 -13.62
N ILE A 409 -0.88 21.16 -14.85
CA ILE A 409 -1.89 21.11 -15.93
C ILE A 409 -2.35 19.66 -16.14
N LEU A 410 -1.42 18.71 -16.18
CA LEU A 410 -1.75 17.29 -16.35
C LEU A 410 -2.56 16.75 -15.17
N MET A 411 -2.14 17.04 -13.93
CA MET A 411 -2.79 16.54 -12.72
C MET A 411 -4.13 17.20 -12.40
N THR A 412 -4.39 18.40 -12.92
CA THR A 412 -5.62 19.15 -12.61
C THR A 412 -6.58 19.23 -13.79
N LYS A 413 -6.11 19.62 -14.98
CA LYS A 413 -6.95 19.78 -16.17
C LYS A 413 -7.12 18.49 -16.95
N ARG A 414 -6.12 17.60 -16.94
CA ARG A 414 -6.16 16.28 -17.58
C ARG A 414 -6.22 15.12 -16.58
N LYS A 415 -6.71 15.41 -15.38
CA LYS A 415 -6.83 14.47 -14.25
C LYS A 415 -7.53 13.17 -14.64
N LYS A 416 -8.60 13.25 -15.42
CA LYS A 416 -9.35 12.07 -15.92
C LYS A 416 -8.51 11.16 -16.82
N ASP A 417 -7.67 11.72 -17.69
CA ASP A 417 -6.76 10.92 -18.53
C ASP A 417 -5.71 10.21 -17.68
N VAL A 418 -5.17 10.89 -16.67
CA VAL A 418 -4.24 10.29 -15.69
C VAL A 418 -4.93 9.17 -14.93
N ALA A 419 -6.15 9.41 -14.44
CA ALA A 419 -6.92 8.42 -13.69
C ALA A 419 -7.27 7.18 -14.51
N ILE A 420 -7.73 7.35 -15.75
CA ILE A 420 -7.97 6.26 -16.69
C ILE A 420 -6.68 5.46 -16.93
N SER A 421 -5.55 6.15 -17.07
CA SER A 421 -4.26 5.50 -17.31
C SER A 421 -3.80 4.68 -16.11
N LEU A 422 -3.90 5.24 -14.90
CA LEU A 422 -3.61 4.52 -13.66
C LEU A 422 -4.52 3.30 -13.50
N ALA A 423 -5.83 3.45 -13.74
CA ALA A 423 -6.79 2.35 -13.66
C ALA A 423 -6.52 1.24 -14.69
N ALA A 424 -6.14 1.61 -15.92
CA ALA A 424 -5.72 0.66 -16.95
C ALA A 424 -4.44 -0.09 -16.54
N GLY A 425 -3.48 0.63 -15.95
CA GLY A 425 -2.25 0.04 -15.41
C GLY A 425 -2.52 -0.93 -14.26
N ILE A 426 -3.42 -0.59 -13.33
CA ILE A 426 -3.83 -1.48 -12.23
C ILE A 426 -4.47 -2.75 -12.78
N TYR A 427 -5.38 -2.62 -13.75
CA TYR A 427 -5.99 -3.78 -14.42
C TYR A 427 -4.92 -4.65 -15.10
N SER A 428 -3.96 -4.03 -15.80
CA SER A 428 -2.81 -4.72 -16.40
C SER A 428 -1.95 -5.47 -15.38
N LEU A 429 -1.68 -4.88 -14.21
CA LEU A 429 -0.94 -5.55 -13.15
C LEU A 429 -1.72 -6.76 -12.60
N ALA A 430 -3.06 -6.67 -12.52
CA ALA A 430 -3.93 -7.75 -12.04
C ALA A 430 -4.05 -8.91 -13.05
N HIS A 431 -4.29 -8.62 -14.32
CA HIS A 431 -4.63 -9.60 -15.35
C HIS A 431 -3.56 -9.79 -16.44
N GLY A 432 -2.92 -8.69 -16.82
CA GLY A 432 -2.05 -8.58 -18.00
C GLY A 432 -2.88 -8.23 -19.24
N ILE A 433 -2.33 -7.41 -20.13
CA ILE A 433 -2.95 -7.02 -21.41
C ILE A 433 -1.87 -6.86 -22.48
N LYS A 434 -2.22 -7.09 -23.75
CA LYS A 434 -1.31 -6.77 -24.86
C LYS A 434 -1.42 -5.30 -25.22
N ILE A 435 -0.32 -4.56 -25.06
CA ILE A 435 -0.27 -3.12 -25.36
C ILE A 435 -0.20 -2.89 -26.86
N LYS A 436 -0.94 -1.89 -27.35
CA LYS A 436 -0.83 -1.41 -28.73
C LYS A 436 0.55 -0.79 -28.93
N GLN A 437 1.25 -1.23 -29.97
CA GLN A 437 2.54 -0.68 -30.34
C GLN A 437 2.37 0.80 -30.72
N GLN A 438 3.20 1.67 -30.15
CA GLN A 438 3.29 3.10 -30.47
C GLN A 438 4.75 3.51 -30.39
N ASP A 439 5.14 4.53 -31.16
CA ASP A 439 6.47 5.13 -31.09
C ASP A 439 6.51 6.20 -30.00
N TYR A 440 6.43 5.76 -28.73
CA TYR A 440 6.50 6.61 -27.55
C TYR A 440 7.73 6.24 -26.71
N PRO A 441 8.34 7.20 -25.99
CA PRO A 441 9.54 6.94 -25.18
C PRO A 441 9.29 5.93 -24.05
N TYR A 442 8.05 5.84 -23.58
CA TYR A 442 7.66 4.94 -22.50
C TYR A 442 6.40 4.17 -22.92
N VAL A 443 6.60 2.92 -23.35
CA VAL A 443 5.51 2.00 -23.68
C VAL A 443 5.33 1.02 -22.51
N PRO A 444 4.10 0.83 -21.98
CA PRO A 444 3.86 -0.15 -20.94
C PRO A 444 4.22 -1.56 -21.38
N VAL A 445 4.63 -2.40 -20.42
CA VAL A 445 4.99 -3.80 -20.69
C VAL A 445 3.74 -4.67 -20.82
N GLY A 446 2.66 -4.34 -20.12
CA GLY A 446 1.38 -5.05 -20.17
C GLY A 446 1.36 -6.36 -19.38
N LYS A 447 2.40 -6.68 -18.60
CA LYS A 447 2.50 -7.98 -17.92
C LYS A 447 1.95 -7.91 -16.49
N LYS A 448 1.16 -8.91 -16.10
CA LYS A 448 0.74 -9.06 -14.71
C LYS A 448 1.91 -9.38 -13.77
N ILE A 449 1.71 -9.02 -12.51
CA ILE A 449 2.49 -9.53 -11.40
C ILE A 449 2.17 -11.02 -11.19
N ASN A 450 3.16 -11.79 -10.73
CA ASN A 450 2.96 -13.19 -10.37
C ASN A 450 2.24 -13.31 -9.02
N TRP A 451 0.96 -12.94 -8.96
CA TRP A 451 0.19 -12.94 -7.70
C TRP A 451 0.18 -14.30 -6.98
N LYS A 452 0.22 -15.41 -7.73
CA LYS A 452 0.20 -16.77 -7.19
C LYS A 452 1.32 -17.03 -6.19
N ARG A 453 2.50 -16.39 -6.35
CA ARG A 453 3.62 -16.58 -5.41
C ARG A 453 3.34 -16.00 -4.02
N TYR A 454 2.51 -14.96 -3.94
CA TYR A 454 2.09 -14.35 -2.69
C TYR A 454 0.86 -15.04 -2.09
N GLU A 455 0.01 -15.62 -2.94
CA GLU A 455 -1.23 -16.29 -2.52
C GLU A 455 -0.99 -17.71 -2.01
N ASN A 456 0.06 -18.38 -2.49
CA ASN A 456 0.40 -19.76 -2.18
C ASN A 456 1.79 -19.85 -1.53
N LEU A 457 1.93 -19.34 -0.31
CA LEU A 457 3.17 -19.51 0.45
C LEU A 457 3.38 -20.99 0.83
N LYS A 458 4.63 -21.36 1.13
CA LYS A 458 5.02 -22.75 1.44
C LYS A 458 4.26 -23.37 2.63
N ASP A 459 3.74 -22.54 3.53
CA ASP A 459 2.94 -22.94 4.69
C ASP A 459 1.42 -22.89 4.44
N GLY A 460 1.00 -22.77 3.18
CA GLY A 460 -0.41 -22.69 2.78
C GLY A 460 -1.07 -21.34 3.07
N LYS A 461 -0.30 -20.34 3.52
CA LYS A 461 -0.83 -19.01 3.85
C LYS A 461 -0.81 -18.08 2.64
N ASN A 462 -1.62 -17.04 2.72
CA ASN A 462 -1.66 -15.94 1.77
C ASN A 462 -1.00 -14.70 2.41
N TYR A 463 0.04 -14.18 1.77
CA TYR A 463 0.84 -13.05 2.26
C TYR A 463 0.00 -11.78 2.54
N PHE A 464 -1.03 -11.53 1.72
CA PHE A 464 -1.90 -10.38 1.87
C PHE A 464 -2.88 -10.57 3.04
N GLN A 465 -3.30 -11.81 3.30
CA GLN A 465 -4.36 -12.11 4.27
C GLN A 465 -3.85 -12.24 5.71
N ILE A 466 -2.62 -12.75 5.89
CA ILE A 466 -2.02 -13.06 7.19
C ILE A 466 -1.78 -11.83 8.08
N VAL A 467 -1.79 -10.62 7.52
CA VAL A 467 -1.35 -9.40 8.22
C VAL A 467 -2.26 -9.01 9.40
N SER A 468 -3.51 -9.45 9.39
CA SER A 468 -4.48 -9.16 10.45
C SER A 468 -4.82 -10.38 11.31
N ASP A 469 -4.16 -11.52 11.09
CA ASP A 469 -4.46 -12.76 11.80
C ASP A 469 -3.88 -12.79 13.21
#